data_AF-A0A948W4J5-F1
#
_entry.id   AF-A0A948W4J5-F1
#
_cell.length_a   1.000
_cell.length_b   1.000
_cell.length_c   1.000
_cell.angle_alpha   90.00
_cell.angle_beta   90.00
_cell.angle_gamma   90.00
#
_symmetry.space_group_name_H-M   'P 1'
#
loop_
_entity.id
_entity.type
_entity.pdbx_description
1 polymer ?
#
loop_
_entity_poly.entity_id
_entity_poly.type
_entity_poly.pdbx_seq_one_letter_code
_entity_poly.pdbx_strand_id
1 'polypeptide(L)'
;MRNSIHITILLIIALCLFSTEAGSQENGAVTPGDPFAGEAPQETVIEPAPTPFAGPGGGLESAISSQTYRVGPGDRFTINIWGPEPTVYHLQITLEGKILIPKVGELNVNGRPLSEAQALITNLLHKHFRQADIDVSLTGLRQFQVHVLGQVARPGTYLASAVDRVSAAVNWAAGFAKNASQRKIFVMNSDSIRAKVDLFAFFQQGDPQFNPCLRDGDIVYVPFSTGRFTVMGSVNNPGAVEFLEKDLFSTALHYAGGFTSEAFLDTIEIARYQTATGEPERYFALADGRIVAATEQHHSAMPKVLGAFTINNAMLETGAHPKYPEFELQSDDIIFVRSVPEYRLKRLVEVTGEVVYPGFYAIDEGETRVSDVIARAGGLTSDAFLFEAQLIRREAVRLEDKEFERLKDVPRSDMTDDEYEYYKLKSRENPGLMFVDFHKVLAEGDSKQDLLLQRGDYINIPTRKNFISVLGMVRSPGNIIFDKDLKPADYIKRVGGYAENADTGRARVIKAGSGEWISLKSAKRVEPGDTIWIPEKRDRNYWVTFKEALTVTTQIIAFYLIIDQAISK
;
A
#
# COMPACT_ATOMS: atom_id res chain seq x y z
N MET A 1 -95.25 -10.19 -11.55
CA MET A 1 -95.43 -11.31 -12.50
C MET A 1 -94.12 -11.57 -13.22
N ARG A 2 -93.93 -12.82 -13.65
CA ARG A 2 -92.67 -13.57 -13.79
C ARG A 2 -92.09 -13.52 -15.21
N ASN A 3 -90.82 -13.96 -15.34
CA ASN A 3 -89.95 -14.08 -16.53
C ASN A 3 -89.29 -12.74 -16.96
N SER A 4 -88.02 -12.67 -17.39
CA SER A 4 -87.10 -13.65 -17.98
C SER A 4 -85.64 -13.14 -17.81
N ILE A 5 -84.64 -13.77 -18.47
CA ILE A 5 -83.26 -13.28 -18.81
C ILE A 5 -82.13 -13.81 -17.87
N HIS A 6 -80.96 -14.40 -18.24
CA HIS A 6 -80.09 -14.59 -19.44
C HIS A 6 -79.16 -15.85 -19.19
N ILE A 7 -78.75 -16.70 -20.18
CA ILE A 7 -77.60 -16.64 -21.15
C ILE A 7 -76.21 -16.59 -20.43
N THR A 8 -75.20 -17.47 -20.54
CA THR A 8 -74.55 -18.23 -21.67
C THR A 8 -73.63 -19.34 -21.09
N ILE A 9 -73.41 -20.48 -21.80
CA ILE A 9 -72.39 -21.51 -21.47
C ILE A 9 -71.76 -22.11 -22.76
N LEU A 10 -70.50 -22.56 -22.64
CA LEU A 10 -69.77 -23.68 -23.32
C LEU A 10 -68.86 -23.31 -24.54
N LEU A 11 -67.64 -23.83 -24.77
CA LEU A 11 -66.60 -24.61 -24.04
C LEU A 11 -65.43 -24.95 -25.02
N ILE A 12 -64.28 -25.40 -24.48
CA ILE A 12 -63.29 -26.44 -24.91
C ILE A 12 -61.90 -25.96 -24.43
N ILE A 13 -61.26 -26.41 -23.33
CA ILE A 13 -60.68 -27.71 -22.84
C ILE A 13 -59.47 -28.26 -23.62
N ALA A 14 -58.28 -28.24 -22.99
CA ALA A 14 -57.35 -29.37 -22.68
C ALA A 14 -56.02 -28.80 -22.13
N LEU A 15 -55.65 -28.87 -20.83
CA LEU A 15 -55.19 -29.95 -19.94
C LEU A 15 -53.69 -30.36 -20.10
N CYS A 16 -52.84 -29.99 -19.12
CA CYS A 16 -51.64 -30.74 -18.67
C CYS A 16 -51.13 -30.26 -17.28
N LEU A 17 -51.50 -31.07 -16.27
CA LEU A 17 -51.02 -31.45 -14.93
C LEU A 17 -49.74 -30.86 -14.24
N PHE A 18 -49.93 -30.49 -12.94
CA PHE A 18 -49.11 -30.56 -11.69
C PHE A 18 -47.66 -30.00 -11.65
N SER A 19 -47.20 -29.23 -10.64
CA SER A 19 -47.33 -29.39 -9.16
C SER A 19 -46.88 -28.14 -8.37
N THR A 20 -47.63 -27.82 -7.28
CA THR A 20 -47.30 -27.29 -5.91
C THR A 20 -46.01 -26.50 -5.64
N GLU A 21 -45.90 -25.50 -4.74
CA GLU A 21 -46.76 -24.75 -3.81
C GLU A 21 -45.87 -23.62 -3.21
N ALA A 22 -46.39 -22.41 -2.98
CA ALA A 22 -45.94 -21.53 -1.89
C ALA A 22 -47.03 -20.46 -1.66
N GLY A 23 -47.80 -20.67 -0.58
CA GLY A 23 -48.90 -19.81 -0.15
C GLY A 23 -48.42 -18.61 0.68
N SER A 24 -49.10 -17.50 0.45
CA SER A 24 -49.08 -16.25 1.20
C SER A 24 -50.27 -16.17 2.17
N GLN A 25 -50.05 -15.68 3.38
CA GLN A 25 -51.07 -15.02 4.23
C GLN A 25 -50.33 -14.06 5.16
N GLU A 26 -50.55 -12.75 5.09
CA GLU A 26 -51.69 -11.91 5.51
C GLU A 26 -51.40 -11.21 6.84
N ASN A 27 -51.57 -9.88 6.81
CA ASN A 27 -51.27 -8.94 7.87
C ASN A 27 -52.36 -8.92 8.95
N GLY A 28 -51.96 -8.79 10.22
CA GLY A 28 -52.86 -8.56 11.35
C GLY A 28 -52.28 -7.60 12.39
N ALA A 29 -52.89 -6.42 12.46
CA ALA A 29 -53.01 -5.42 13.53
C ALA A 29 -52.01 -5.36 14.72
N VAL A 30 -51.49 -4.15 14.95
CA VAL A 30 -50.74 -3.72 16.14
C VAL A 30 -51.67 -2.97 17.10
N THR A 31 -51.63 -3.31 18.39
CA THR A 31 -52.16 -2.49 19.50
C THR A 31 -51.00 -1.96 20.36
N PRO A 32 -51.07 -0.73 20.91
CA PRO A 32 -49.99 -0.16 21.71
C PRO A 32 -50.12 -0.53 23.20
N GLY A 33 -49.01 -0.91 23.83
CA GLY A 33 -48.88 -1.18 25.27
C GLY A 33 -47.73 -0.38 25.89
N ASP A 34 -47.90 -0.03 27.17
CA ASP A 34 -47.27 1.06 27.93
C ASP A 34 -45.72 1.10 28.03
N PRO A 35 -45.09 2.29 28.18
CA PRO A 35 -43.63 2.47 28.20
C PRO A 35 -42.99 2.50 29.61
N PHE A 36 -43.64 1.96 30.65
CA PHE A 36 -43.08 2.00 32.02
C PHE A 36 -43.21 0.66 32.75
N ALA A 37 -42.26 -0.25 32.49
CA ALA A 37 -41.90 -1.31 33.42
C ALA A 37 -40.38 -1.27 33.61
N GLY A 38 -39.95 -0.86 34.81
CA GLY A 38 -38.55 -0.66 35.13
C GLY A 38 -37.75 -1.97 35.16
N GLU A 39 -36.57 -1.94 34.55
CA GLU A 39 -35.53 -2.94 34.77
C GLU A 39 -35.01 -2.82 36.20
N ALA A 40 -34.99 -3.94 36.92
CA ALA A 40 -34.28 -4.07 38.18
C ALA A 40 -32.76 -3.91 37.94
N PRO A 41 -32.00 -3.33 38.87
CA PRO A 41 -30.57 -3.14 38.67
C PRO A 41 -29.87 -4.50 38.68
N GLN A 42 -29.21 -4.84 37.57
CA GLN A 42 -28.27 -5.95 37.55
C GLN A 42 -27.12 -5.64 38.53
N GLU A 43 -26.97 -6.47 39.55
CA GLU A 43 -25.78 -6.47 40.40
C GLU A 43 -24.55 -6.64 39.50
N THR A 44 -23.69 -5.62 39.52
CA THR A 44 -22.37 -5.69 38.90
C THR A 44 -21.56 -6.69 39.72
N VAL A 45 -21.53 -7.94 39.26
CA VAL A 45 -20.52 -8.90 39.69
C VAL A 45 -19.18 -8.32 39.28
N ILE A 46 -18.43 -7.78 40.25
CA ILE A 46 -17.02 -7.48 40.06
C ILE A 46 -16.33 -8.83 39.92
N GLU A 47 -16.10 -9.28 38.69
CA GLU A 47 -15.22 -10.42 38.45
C GLU A 47 -13.83 -10.09 39.01
N PRO A 48 -13.20 -10.97 39.82
CA PRO A 48 -11.81 -10.77 40.18
C PRO A 48 -10.97 -10.75 38.91
N ALA A 49 -10.05 -9.78 38.81
CA ALA A 49 -9.14 -9.66 37.68
C ALA A 49 -8.50 -11.03 37.34
N PRO A 50 -8.35 -11.39 36.05
CA PRO A 50 -7.72 -12.65 35.68
C PRO A 50 -6.32 -12.70 36.29
N THR A 51 -6.01 -13.78 36.99
CA THR A 51 -4.66 -14.03 37.49
C THR A 51 -3.77 -14.35 36.30
N PRO A 52 -2.77 -13.51 35.94
CA PRO A 52 -1.88 -13.87 34.86
C PRO A 52 -0.96 -14.98 35.37
N PHE A 53 -0.98 -16.12 34.69
CA PHE A 53 0.15 -17.05 34.60
C PHE A 53 0.29 -17.44 33.13
N ALA A 54 0.62 -16.45 32.28
CA ALA A 54 1.26 -16.73 31.01
C ALA A 54 2.74 -17.03 31.31
N GLY A 55 3.20 -18.23 31.00
CA GLY A 55 4.61 -18.61 31.05
C GLY A 55 5.27 -18.46 29.67
N PRO A 56 6.60 -18.62 29.57
CA PRO A 56 7.33 -18.50 28.32
C PRO A 56 6.82 -19.53 27.30
N GLY A 57 6.03 -19.06 26.33
CA GLY A 57 5.63 -19.82 25.16
C GLY A 57 6.72 -19.76 24.09
N GLY A 58 7.55 -20.81 24.03
CA GLY A 58 8.22 -21.25 22.80
C GLY A 58 9.38 -20.41 22.26
N GLY A 59 10.58 -20.97 22.39
CA GLY A 59 11.74 -20.64 21.54
C GLY A 59 12.85 -19.88 22.25
N LEU A 60 14.07 -20.41 22.20
CA LEU A 60 15.27 -19.66 22.56
C LEU A 60 15.58 -18.67 21.41
N GLU A 61 15.76 -17.38 21.72
CA GLU A 61 16.16 -16.35 20.73
C GLU A 61 17.54 -16.67 20.10
N SER A 62 18.40 -17.39 20.83
CA SER A 62 19.70 -17.87 20.37
C SER A 62 20.16 -19.06 21.22
N ALA A 63 21.14 -19.83 20.72
CA ALA A 63 21.77 -20.87 21.52
C ALA A 63 22.36 -20.27 22.81
N ILE A 64 22.13 -20.93 23.95
CA ILE A 64 22.59 -20.43 25.25
C ILE A 64 24.11 -20.34 25.23
N SER A 65 24.63 -19.12 25.37
CA SER A 65 26.07 -18.92 25.47
C SER A 65 26.58 -19.47 26.80
N SER A 66 27.40 -20.52 26.72
CA SER A 66 27.94 -21.21 27.89
C SER A 66 28.88 -20.34 28.72
N GLN A 67 29.38 -19.24 28.16
CA GLN A 67 30.28 -18.30 28.84
C GLN A 67 29.54 -17.20 29.62
N THR A 68 28.33 -16.83 29.20
CA THR A 68 27.57 -15.72 29.82
C THR A 68 26.41 -16.20 30.70
N TYR A 69 25.84 -17.38 30.40
CA TYR A 69 24.81 -17.98 31.24
C TYR A 69 25.37 -18.35 32.61
N ARG A 70 24.73 -17.86 33.68
CA ARG A 70 25.09 -18.20 35.06
C ARG A 70 24.10 -19.19 35.65
N VAL A 71 24.61 -20.37 35.99
CA VAL A 71 23.79 -21.45 36.55
C VAL A 71 23.38 -21.11 37.98
N GLY A 72 22.27 -21.66 38.43
CA GLY A 72 21.67 -21.34 39.72
C GLY A 72 20.51 -22.26 40.08
N PRO A 73 19.91 -22.07 41.26
CA PRO A 73 18.87 -22.95 41.79
C PRO A 73 17.74 -23.21 40.79
N GLY A 74 17.35 -24.48 40.63
CA GLY A 74 16.29 -24.89 39.70
C GLY A 74 16.75 -25.27 38.29
N ASP A 75 17.99 -24.97 37.90
CA ASP A 75 18.53 -25.43 36.61
C ASP A 75 18.67 -26.96 36.62
N ARG A 76 18.35 -27.59 35.48
CA ARG A 76 18.37 -29.04 35.32
C ARG A 76 19.44 -29.47 34.32
N PHE A 77 20.25 -30.43 34.74
CA PHE A 77 21.31 -31.05 33.95
C PHE A 77 20.96 -32.49 33.66
N THR A 78 21.26 -32.94 32.45
CA THR A 78 21.37 -34.35 32.11
C THR A 78 22.84 -34.70 31.97
N ILE A 79 23.25 -35.77 32.65
CA ILE A 79 24.61 -36.29 32.59
C ILE A 79 24.52 -37.69 31.98
N ASN A 80 25.14 -37.86 30.81
CA ASN A 80 25.26 -39.15 30.15
C ASN A 80 26.65 -39.71 30.42
N ILE A 81 26.72 -40.89 31.02
CA ILE A 81 27.98 -41.60 31.28
C ILE A 81 27.98 -42.85 30.41
N TRP A 82 28.79 -42.85 29.35
CA TRP A 82 28.98 -44.00 28.48
C TRP A 82 30.18 -44.81 28.95
N GLY A 83 29.95 -46.06 29.31
CA GLY A 83 30.96 -46.97 29.83
C GLY A 83 30.40 -48.39 29.91
N PRO A 84 31.07 -49.30 30.64
CA PRO A 84 30.61 -50.69 30.79
C PRO A 84 29.18 -50.81 31.33
N GLU A 85 28.79 -49.88 32.21
CA GLU A 85 27.41 -49.72 32.71
C GLU A 85 26.89 -48.31 32.37
N PRO A 86 26.23 -48.13 31.22
CA PRO A 86 25.70 -46.84 30.81
C PRO A 86 24.72 -46.29 31.85
N THR A 87 24.94 -45.06 32.31
CA THR A 87 24.11 -44.42 33.33
C THR A 87 23.74 -43.01 32.90
N VAL A 88 22.48 -42.63 33.11
CA VAL A 88 21.98 -41.28 32.85
C VAL A 88 21.47 -40.68 34.17
N TYR A 89 21.96 -39.49 34.53
CA TYR A 89 21.47 -38.74 35.67
C TYR A 89 20.71 -37.49 35.22
N HIS A 90 19.53 -37.28 35.79
CA HIS A 90 18.79 -36.02 35.69
C HIS A 90 18.87 -35.30 37.02
N LEU A 91 19.74 -34.28 37.09
CA LEU A 91 20.06 -33.58 38.32
C LEU A 91 19.53 -32.16 38.27
N GLN A 92 19.08 -31.65 39.41
CA GLN A 92 18.63 -30.28 39.56
C GLN A 92 19.54 -29.57 40.56
N ILE A 93 19.88 -28.31 40.30
CA ILE A 93 20.57 -27.46 41.27
C ILE A 93 19.61 -27.15 42.42
N THR A 94 20.02 -27.45 43.65
CA THR A 94 19.25 -27.22 44.87
C THR A 94 19.10 -25.73 45.19
N LEU A 95 18.26 -25.39 46.16
CA LEU A 95 18.07 -24.01 46.64
C LEU A 95 19.34 -23.40 47.23
N GLU A 96 20.23 -24.24 47.78
CA GLU A 96 21.56 -23.86 48.27
C GLU A 96 22.58 -23.67 47.15
N GLY A 97 22.18 -23.92 45.89
CA GLY A 97 23.03 -23.77 44.71
C GLY A 97 24.01 -24.94 44.48
N LYS A 98 23.71 -26.11 45.04
CA LYS A 98 24.53 -27.32 44.90
C LYS A 98 23.90 -28.31 43.91
N ILE A 99 24.72 -29.15 43.29
CA ILE A 99 24.28 -30.32 42.52
C ILE A 99 24.63 -31.59 43.31
N LEU A 100 23.66 -32.48 43.48
CA LEU A 100 23.82 -33.75 44.21
C LEU A 100 23.98 -34.90 43.21
N ILE A 101 25.18 -35.46 43.10
CA ILE A 101 25.48 -36.52 42.14
C ILE A 101 25.48 -37.87 42.89
N PRO A 102 24.57 -38.79 42.56
CA PRO A 102 24.51 -40.10 43.21
C PRO A 102 25.84 -40.84 43.15
N LYS A 103 26.24 -41.47 44.25
CA LYS A 103 27.51 -42.21 44.41
C LYS A 103 28.79 -41.37 44.36
N VAL A 104 28.73 -40.06 44.06
CA VAL A 104 29.93 -39.22 43.95
C VAL A 104 29.98 -38.12 45.02
N GLY A 105 28.88 -37.41 45.27
CA GLY A 105 28.79 -36.38 46.30
C GLY A 105 28.12 -35.09 45.85
N GLU A 106 28.30 -34.01 46.63
CA GLU A 106 27.75 -32.69 46.34
C GLU A 106 28.81 -31.73 45.74
N LEU A 107 28.38 -30.82 44.88
CA LEU A 107 29.24 -29.81 44.27
C LEU A 107 28.53 -28.46 44.19
N ASN A 108 29.19 -27.39 44.65
CA ASN A 108 28.66 -26.03 44.55
C ASN A 108 28.95 -25.41 43.17
N VAL A 109 27.89 -25.11 42.43
CA VAL A 109 27.94 -24.54 41.08
C VAL A 109 27.28 -23.15 41.00
N ASN A 110 26.74 -22.63 42.10
CA ASN A 110 25.93 -21.42 42.11
C ASN A 110 26.63 -20.20 41.50
N GLY A 111 25.96 -19.49 40.59
CA GLY A 111 26.43 -18.25 39.98
C GLY A 111 27.61 -18.40 39.01
N ARG A 112 28.14 -19.60 38.80
CA ARG A 112 29.22 -19.88 37.86
C ARG A 112 28.73 -19.87 36.41
N PRO A 113 29.58 -19.50 35.43
CA PRO A 113 29.29 -19.71 34.02
C PRO A 113 28.96 -21.18 33.73
N LEU A 114 28.06 -21.44 32.78
CA LEU A 114 27.65 -22.80 32.40
C LEU A 114 28.86 -23.66 31.99
N SER A 115 29.79 -23.11 31.21
CA SER A 115 31.00 -23.80 30.78
C SER A 115 31.87 -24.24 31.97
N GLU A 116 31.99 -23.36 32.97
CA GLU A 116 32.75 -23.64 34.20
C GLU A 116 32.04 -24.71 35.03
N ALA A 117 30.71 -24.63 35.17
CA ALA A 117 29.92 -25.62 35.89
C ALA A 117 30.01 -27.01 35.23
N GLN A 118 29.89 -27.10 33.90
CA GLN A 118 30.06 -28.34 33.13
C GLN A 118 31.45 -28.94 33.35
N ALA A 119 32.50 -28.13 33.29
CA ALA A 119 33.87 -28.57 33.52
C ALA A 119 34.07 -29.10 34.95
N LEU A 120 33.54 -28.41 35.96
CA LEU A 120 33.63 -28.84 37.37
C LEU A 120 32.92 -30.17 37.61
N ILE A 121 31.71 -30.33 37.06
CA ILE A 121 30.93 -31.57 37.16
C ILE A 121 31.67 -32.72 36.47
N THR A 122 32.15 -32.50 35.24
CA THR A 122 32.88 -33.51 34.45
C THR A 122 34.15 -33.97 35.18
N ASN A 123 34.93 -33.01 35.71
CA ASN A 123 36.15 -33.30 36.47
C ASN A 123 35.89 -34.10 37.75
N LEU A 124 34.78 -33.83 38.44
CA LEU A 124 34.39 -34.57 39.63
C LEU A 124 33.93 -36.00 39.29
N LEU A 125 33.22 -36.19 38.18
CA LEU A 125 32.80 -37.51 37.71
C LEU A 125 33.98 -38.38 37.23
N HIS A 126 34.96 -37.81 36.51
CA HIS A 126 36.16 -38.55 36.08
C HIS A 126 36.99 -39.10 37.24
N LYS A 127 36.89 -38.50 38.45
CA LYS A 127 37.55 -39.06 39.65
C LYS A 127 36.93 -40.38 40.10
N HIS A 128 35.65 -40.60 39.81
CA HIS A 128 34.88 -41.76 40.25
C HIS A 128 34.67 -42.80 39.13
N PHE A 129 34.36 -42.37 37.91
CA PHE A 129 34.16 -43.21 36.74
C PHE A 129 35.40 -43.18 35.84
N ARG A 130 36.29 -44.18 36.00
CA ARG A 130 37.50 -44.31 35.18
C ARG A 130 37.14 -44.90 33.81
N GLN A 131 37.75 -44.38 32.73
CA GLN A 131 37.53 -44.85 31.35
C GLN A 131 36.07 -44.79 30.86
N ALA A 132 35.33 -43.75 31.25
CA ALA A 132 33.99 -43.48 30.76
C ALA A 132 33.97 -42.16 29.97
N ASP A 133 33.21 -42.12 28.89
CA ASP A 133 32.92 -40.88 28.16
C ASP A 133 31.74 -40.18 28.84
N ILE A 134 31.93 -38.93 29.26
CA ILE A 134 30.96 -38.19 30.06
C ILE A 134 30.50 -36.94 29.32
N ASP A 135 29.20 -36.84 29.08
CA ASP A 135 28.54 -35.64 28.58
C ASP A 135 27.70 -34.99 29.67
N VAL A 136 27.86 -33.67 29.87
CA VAL A 136 27.10 -32.88 30.85
C VAL A 136 26.39 -31.77 30.11
N SER A 137 25.07 -31.88 30.02
CA SER A 137 24.23 -30.99 29.23
C SER A 137 23.17 -30.29 30.08
N LEU A 138 23.00 -28.97 29.92
CA LEU A 138 21.89 -28.22 30.52
C LEU A 138 20.61 -28.55 29.75
N THR A 139 19.65 -29.20 30.39
CA THR A 139 18.42 -29.70 29.75
C THR A 139 17.17 -28.97 30.19
N GLY A 140 17.21 -28.20 31.27
CA GLY A 140 16.11 -27.32 31.67
C GLY A 140 16.61 -26.07 32.36
N LEU A 141 16.05 -24.92 31.98
CA LEU A 141 16.32 -23.64 32.62
C LEU A 141 15.48 -23.47 33.86
N ARG A 142 16.04 -22.86 34.90
CA ARG A 142 15.28 -22.45 36.07
C ARG A 142 14.19 -21.45 35.66
N GLN A 143 13.01 -21.64 36.21
CA GLN A 143 11.91 -20.69 36.12
C GLN A 143 11.75 -19.97 37.46
N PHE A 144 11.49 -18.68 37.40
CA PHE A 144 11.30 -17.81 38.56
C PHE A 144 10.19 -16.80 38.28
N GLN A 145 9.72 -16.15 39.33
CA GLN A 145 8.65 -15.16 39.22
C GLN A 145 9.24 -13.77 39.00
N VAL A 146 8.59 -13.00 38.12
CA VAL A 146 8.81 -11.57 37.92
C VAL A 146 7.48 -10.83 37.99
N HIS A 147 7.50 -9.56 38.39
CA HIS A 147 6.30 -8.75 38.51
C HIS A 147 6.32 -7.64 37.46
N VAL A 148 5.30 -7.58 36.60
CA VAL A 148 5.15 -6.53 35.58
C VAL A 148 4.07 -5.57 36.02
N LEU A 149 4.44 -4.33 36.30
CA LEU A 149 3.59 -3.30 36.90
C LEU A 149 3.58 -2.02 36.05
N GLY A 150 2.58 -1.17 36.28
CA GLY A 150 2.44 0.12 35.60
C GLY A 150 1.63 0.04 34.30
N GLN A 151 2.03 0.79 33.27
CA GLN A 151 1.34 1.02 32.01
C GLN A 151 1.56 -0.12 31.00
N VAL A 152 1.14 -1.31 31.37
CA VAL A 152 1.04 -2.47 30.48
C VAL A 152 -0.42 -2.90 30.38
N ALA A 153 -0.77 -3.63 29.31
CA ALA A 153 -2.16 -4.03 29.09
C ALA A 153 -2.69 -4.96 30.19
N ARG A 154 -1.84 -5.83 30.75
CA ARG A 154 -2.18 -6.76 31.83
C ARG A 154 -1.09 -6.80 32.91
N PRO A 155 -1.12 -5.90 33.90
CA PRO A 155 -0.19 -5.96 35.03
C PRO A 155 -0.36 -7.25 35.84
N GLY A 156 0.73 -7.77 36.40
CA GLY A 156 0.69 -8.93 37.30
C GLY A 156 2.00 -9.71 37.37
N THR A 157 1.94 -10.91 37.94
CA THR A 157 3.10 -11.80 38.11
C THR A 157 3.21 -12.75 36.95
N TYR A 158 4.41 -12.96 36.43
CA TYR A 158 4.70 -13.84 35.30
C TYR A 158 5.86 -14.78 35.65
N LEU A 159 5.89 -15.94 34.99
CA LEU A 159 7.03 -16.85 35.07
C LEU A 159 8.04 -16.46 33.99
N ALA A 160 9.29 -16.29 34.39
CA ALA A 160 10.43 -16.02 33.51
C ALA A 160 11.52 -17.06 33.73
N SER A 161 12.40 -17.19 32.75
CA SER A 161 13.63 -17.97 32.80
C SER A 161 14.85 -17.04 32.78
N ALA A 162 16.03 -17.58 33.08
CA ALA A 162 17.26 -16.80 33.17
C ALA A 162 17.74 -16.21 31.83
N VAL A 163 17.13 -16.58 30.70
CA VAL A 163 17.41 -16.01 29.38
C VAL A 163 16.36 -15.00 28.93
N ASP A 164 15.20 -14.95 29.60
CA ASP A 164 14.12 -14.04 29.24
C ASP A 164 14.51 -12.59 29.54
N ARG A 165 14.08 -11.69 28.65
CA ARG A 165 14.40 -10.26 28.71
C ARG A 165 13.17 -9.43 29.05
N VAL A 166 13.38 -8.16 29.36
CA VAL A 166 12.31 -7.23 29.72
C VAL A 166 11.24 -7.13 28.64
N SER A 167 11.62 -7.16 27.35
CA SER A 167 10.66 -7.20 26.25
C SER A 167 9.70 -8.39 26.31
N ALA A 168 10.18 -9.58 26.70
CA ALA A 168 9.34 -10.77 26.85
C ALA A 168 8.32 -10.59 27.98
N ALA A 169 8.74 -10.03 29.12
CA ALA A 169 7.84 -9.71 30.22
C ALA A 169 6.74 -8.71 29.83
N VAL A 170 7.08 -7.67 29.07
CA VAL A 170 6.09 -6.73 28.53
C VAL A 170 5.15 -7.43 27.55
N ASN A 171 5.65 -8.33 26.71
CA ASN A 171 4.82 -9.10 25.77
C ASN A 171 3.84 -10.04 26.49
N TRP A 172 4.27 -10.74 27.55
CA TRP A 172 3.37 -11.56 28.37
C TRP A 172 2.28 -10.74 29.04
N ALA A 173 2.59 -9.48 29.39
CA ALA A 173 1.63 -8.49 29.86
C ALA A 173 0.74 -7.91 28.73
N ALA A 174 0.68 -8.57 27.57
CA ALA A 174 -0.06 -8.17 26.37
C ALA A 174 0.38 -6.82 25.78
N GLY A 175 1.64 -6.45 25.99
CA GLY A 175 2.25 -5.24 25.45
C GLY A 175 2.00 -4.01 26.32
N PHE A 176 2.39 -2.85 25.76
CA PHE A 176 2.24 -1.55 26.39
C PHE A 176 0.79 -1.07 26.39
N ALA A 177 0.36 -0.44 27.49
CA ALA A 177 -0.90 0.30 27.52
C ALA A 177 -0.80 1.63 26.75
N LYS A 178 -1.93 2.33 26.59
CA LYS A 178 -1.95 3.66 25.97
C LYS A 178 -1.11 4.65 26.80
N ASN A 179 -0.29 5.46 26.13
CA ASN A 179 0.62 6.45 26.75
C ASN A 179 1.63 5.82 27.71
N ALA A 180 1.96 4.54 27.56
CA ALA A 180 3.04 3.91 28.28
C ALA A 180 4.40 4.40 27.76
N SER A 181 5.35 4.58 28.67
CA SER A 181 6.73 4.85 28.32
C SER A 181 7.38 3.60 27.72
N GLN A 182 8.00 3.76 26.55
CA GLN A 182 8.82 2.70 25.94
C GLN A 182 10.32 2.95 26.16
N ARG A 183 10.69 4.18 26.54
CA ARG A 183 12.08 4.61 26.74
C ARG A 183 12.53 4.68 28.21
N LYS A 184 11.58 4.83 29.15
CA LYS A 184 11.84 5.03 30.59
C LYS A 184 11.27 3.88 31.42
N ILE A 185 11.63 2.64 31.07
CA ILE A 185 11.21 1.45 31.81
C ILE A 185 12.24 1.17 32.91
N PHE A 186 11.77 0.72 34.07
CA PHE A 186 12.62 0.40 35.22
C PHE A 186 12.54 -1.08 35.56
N VAL A 187 13.70 -1.69 35.80
CA VAL A 187 13.78 -2.99 36.46
C VAL A 187 14.30 -2.77 37.86
N MET A 188 13.54 -3.20 38.85
CA MET A 188 13.81 -2.98 40.27
C MET A 188 13.95 -4.30 41.00
N ASN A 189 14.75 -4.30 42.07
CA ASN A 189 14.84 -5.40 43.03
C ASN A 189 14.65 -4.84 44.43
N SER A 190 13.72 -5.41 45.20
CA SER A 190 13.29 -5.11 46.58
C SER A 190 13.15 -3.62 46.96
N ASP A 191 14.21 -2.82 46.85
CA ASP A 191 14.26 -1.38 47.18
C ASP A 191 15.14 -0.52 46.24
N SER A 192 15.66 -1.06 45.13
CA SER A 192 16.59 -0.33 44.25
C SER A 192 16.34 -0.53 42.75
N ILE A 193 16.64 0.48 41.94
CA ILE A 193 16.61 0.40 40.48
C ILE A 193 17.86 -0.37 40.02
N ARG A 194 17.67 -1.60 39.54
CA ARG A 194 18.71 -2.45 38.99
C ARG A 194 19.13 -2.00 37.59
N ALA A 195 18.15 -1.63 36.75
CA ALA A 195 18.39 -1.21 35.38
C ALA A 195 17.34 -0.21 34.90
N LYS A 196 17.79 0.70 34.03
CA LYS A 196 16.92 1.52 33.17
C LYS A 196 16.90 0.88 31.79
N VAL A 197 15.73 0.82 31.18
CA VAL A 197 15.45 0.04 29.98
C VAL A 197 14.78 0.94 28.95
N ASP A 198 15.34 0.96 27.75
CA ASP A 198 14.80 1.70 26.59
C ASP A 198 14.45 0.69 25.48
N LEU A 199 13.24 0.14 25.56
CA LEU A 199 12.79 -0.85 24.59
C LEU A 199 12.56 -0.22 23.19
N PHE A 200 12.28 1.07 23.12
CA PHE A 200 12.19 1.78 21.84
C PHE A 200 13.56 1.80 21.12
N ALA A 201 14.64 2.13 21.84
CA ALA A 201 16.01 2.05 21.32
C ALA A 201 16.40 0.62 20.95
N PHE A 202 16.03 -0.38 21.77
CA PHE A 202 16.25 -1.79 21.46
C PHE A 202 15.61 -2.22 20.13
N PHE A 203 14.33 -1.91 19.90
CA PHE A 203 13.65 -2.31 18.67
C PHE A 203 14.17 -1.60 17.42
N GLN A 204 14.74 -0.41 17.57
CA GLN A 204 15.37 0.34 16.47
C GLN A 204 16.79 -0.16 16.14
N GLN A 205 17.60 -0.48 17.17
CA GLN A 205 19.04 -0.73 17.00
C GLN A 205 19.43 -2.20 17.13
N GLY A 206 18.57 -3.01 17.75
CA GLY A 206 18.85 -4.40 18.08
C GLY A 206 19.90 -4.59 19.19
N ASP A 207 20.33 -3.54 19.88
CA ASP A 207 21.37 -3.62 20.91
C ASP A 207 20.82 -4.22 22.22
N PRO A 208 21.29 -5.42 22.64
CA PRO A 208 20.82 -6.08 23.86
C PRO A 208 21.07 -5.31 25.16
N GLN A 209 21.93 -4.28 25.16
CA GLN A 209 22.16 -3.42 26.33
C GLN A 209 20.90 -2.70 26.78
N PHE A 210 20.02 -2.34 25.84
CA PHE A 210 18.76 -1.66 26.14
C PHE A 210 17.63 -2.59 26.60
N ASN A 211 17.84 -3.91 26.53
CA ASN A 211 16.84 -4.92 26.88
C ASN A 211 17.47 -6.04 27.75
N PRO A 212 17.83 -5.75 29.01
CA PRO A 212 18.56 -6.69 29.85
C PRO A 212 17.75 -7.97 30.18
N CYS A 213 18.45 -9.06 30.52
CA CYS A 213 17.82 -10.27 31.04
C CYS A 213 17.20 -10.04 32.43
N LEU A 214 16.12 -10.75 32.71
CA LEU A 214 15.39 -10.75 33.97
C LEU A 214 16.07 -11.63 35.02
N ARG A 215 15.81 -11.33 36.28
CA ARG A 215 16.26 -12.09 37.45
C ARG A 215 15.08 -12.41 38.36
N ASP A 216 15.27 -13.43 39.20
CA ASP A 216 14.29 -13.81 40.20
C ASP A 216 13.89 -12.61 41.09
N GLY A 217 12.59 -12.40 41.23
CA GLY A 217 12.02 -11.29 42.00
C GLY A 217 12.09 -9.92 41.33
N ASP A 218 12.58 -9.80 40.08
CA ASP A 218 12.61 -8.52 39.38
C ASP A 218 11.19 -7.94 39.23
N ILE A 219 11.07 -6.64 39.50
CA ILE A 219 9.88 -5.84 39.23
C ILE A 219 10.14 -5.00 37.97
N VAL A 220 9.45 -5.31 36.88
CA VAL A 220 9.43 -4.51 35.65
C VAL A 220 8.33 -3.47 35.78
N TYR A 221 8.71 -2.21 35.98
CA TYR A 221 7.78 -1.10 36.10
C TYR A 221 7.81 -0.20 34.87
N VAL A 222 6.64 -0.05 34.24
CA VAL A 222 6.43 0.79 33.05
C VAL A 222 5.65 2.05 33.46
N PRO A 223 6.25 3.24 33.47
CA PRO A 223 5.54 4.48 33.80
C PRO A 223 4.73 5.00 32.60
N PHE A 224 3.95 6.07 32.83
CA PHE A 224 3.42 6.89 31.73
C PHE A 224 4.54 7.65 31.00
N SER A 225 4.40 7.82 29.70
CA SER A 225 5.23 8.73 28.91
C SER A 225 4.95 10.18 29.33
N THR A 226 5.99 10.99 29.53
CA THR A 226 5.86 12.37 30.04
C THR A 226 5.62 13.42 28.96
N GLY A 227 5.99 13.14 27.71
CA GLY A 227 5.90 14.07 26.60
C GLY A 227 6.41 13.45 25.31
N ARG A 228 6.39 14.22 24.23
CA ARG A 228 6.92 13.79 22.92
C ARG A 228 7.45 14.98 22.15
N PHE A 229 8.49 14.78 21.36
CA PHE A 229 8.82 15.71 20.27
C PHE A 229 8.45 15.03 18.94
N THR A 230 8.30 15.81 17.88
CA THR A 230 7.89 15.28 16.57
C THR A 230 8.91 15.63 15.51
N VAL A 231 9.33 14.65 14.72
CA VAL A 231 10.22 14.86 13.56
C VAL A 231 9.41 14.64 12.29
N MET A 232 9.44 15.59 11.38
CA MET A 232 8.66 15.57 10.15
C MET A 232 9.49 16.04 8.94
N GLY A 233 8.98 15.71 7.75
CA GLY A 233 9.58 16.12 6.49
C GLY A 233 10.56 15.08 5.94
N SER A 234 11.69 15.53 5.38
CA SER A 234 12.65 14.71 4.64
C SER A 234 13.61 13.91 5.54
N VAL A 235 13.04 13.04 6.35
CA VAL A 235 13.73 12.08 7.22
C VAL A 235 13.27 10.66 6.93
N ASN A 236 14.06 9.65 7.27
CA ASN A 236 13.75 8.27 6.93
C ASN A 236 12.55 7.72 7.72
N ASN A 237 12.43 8.09 8.99
CA ASN A 237 11.37 7.67 9.90
C ASN A 237 10.68 8.89 10.53
N PRO A 238 9.80 9.61 9.79
CA PRO A 238 9.04 10.72 10.36
C PRO A 238 8.04 10.21 11.39
N GLY A 239 7.87 10.94 12.49
CA GLY A 239 6.95 10.56 13.55
C GLY A 239 7.20 11.27 14.87
N ALA A 240 6.31 11.00 15.82
CA ALA A 240 6.47 11.43 17.20
C ALA A 240 7.31 10.42 17.98
N VAL A 241 8.22 10.93 18.80
CA VAL A 241 9.08 10.13 19.67
C VAL A 241 8.85 10.60 21.11
N GLU A 242 8.76 9.65 22.05
CA GLU A 242 8.68 9.96 23.47
C GLU A 242 9.85 10.85 23.89
N PHE A 243 9.56 11.96 24.57
CA PHE A 243 10.56 12.90 25.08
C PHE A 243 11.02 12.48 26.47
N LEU A 244 12.33 12.36 26.64
CA LEU A 244 13.00 12.23 27.93
C LEU A 244 13.78 13.51 28.25
N GLU A 245 13.90 13.82 29.55
CA GLU A 245 14.74 14.93 30.01
C GLU A 245 16.17 14.79 29.44
N LYS A 246 16.70 15.89 28.90
CA LYS A 246 18.01 15.99 28.24
C LYS A 246 18.09 15.32 26.86
N ASP A 247 16.97 14.96 26.25
CA ASP A 247 16.98 14.64 24.83
C ASP A 247 17.50 15.84 24.03
N LEU A 248 18.44 15.56 23.11
CA LEU A 248 19.06 16.57 22.27
C LEU A 248 18.45 16.52 20.87
N PHE A 249 18.66 17.58 20.09
CA PHE A 249 18.31 17.59 18.66
C PHE A 249 18.95 16.42 17.90
N SER A 250 20.16 16.02 18.27
CA SER A 250 20.81 14.82 17.72
C SER A 250 20.04 13.52 18.03
N THR A 251 19.42 13.42 19.20
CA THR A 251 18.54 12.30 19.57
C THR A 251 17.33 12.23 18.63
N ALA A 252 16.73 13.37 18.28
CA ALA A 252 15.62 13.41 17.34
C ALA A 252 16.03 12.89 15.95
N LEU A 253 17.18 13.34 15.44
CA LEU A 253 17.68 12.90 14.14
C LEU A 253 18.07 11.41 14.13
N HIS A 254 18.62 10.91 15.25
CA HIS A 254 18.94 9.50 15.43
C HIS A 254 17.69 8.64 15.30
N TYR A 255 16.63 8.96 16.05
CA TYR A 255 15.38 8.20 15.98
C TYR A 255 14.61 8.38 14.67
N ALA A 256 14.79 9.50 13.99
CA ALA A 256 14.28 9.72 12.65
C ALA A 256 15.03 8.93 11.57
N GLY A 257 16.07 8.17 11.94
CA GLY A 257 16.88 7.36 11.02
C GLY A 257 17.76 8.20 10.09
N GLY A 258 18.06 9.43 10.46
CA GLY A 258 18.76 10.39 9.60
C GLY A 258 17.87 10.96 8.50
N PHE A 259 18.52 11.55 7.49
CA PHE A 259 17.86 12.29 6.42
C PHE A 259 17.61 11.41 5.19
N THR A 260 16.58 11.74 4.42
CA THR A 260 16.42 11.21 3.06
C THR A 260 17.40 11.91 2.11
N SER A 261 17.59 11.34 0.92
CA SER A 261 18.46 11.95 -0.12
C SER A 261 17.93 13.27 -0.70
N GLU A 262 16.71 13.68 -0.32
CA GLU A 262 16.02 14.88 -0.80
C GLU A 262 15.96 15.98 0.26
N ALA A 263 16.54 15.74 1.44
CA ALA A 263 16.54 16.70 2.54
C ALA A 263 17.36 17.95 2.21
N PHE A 264 16.76 19.12 2.48
CA PHE A 264 17.45 20.40 2.45
C PHE A 264 18.18 20.61 3.77
N LEU A 265 19.49 20.34 3.77
CA LEU A 265 20.33 20.36 4.98
C LEU A 265 20.90 21.73 5.34
N ASP A 266 20.73 22.74 4.48
CA ASP A 266 21.21 24.10 4.75
C ASP A 266 20.54 24.70 5.99
N THR A 267 19.25 24.42 6.16
CA THR A 267 18.45 24.89 7.31
C THR A 267 17.41 23.86 7.71
N ILE A 268 17.44 23.43 8.98
CA ILE A 268 16.39 22.62 9.60
C ILE A 268 15.62 23.51 10.59
N GLU A 269 14.30 23.50 10.51
CA GLU A 269 13.44 24.29 11.39
C GLU A 269 13.07 23.48 12.63
N ILE A 270 13.20 24.10 13.81
CA ILE A 270 12.74 23.56 15.09
C ILE A 270 11.71 24.57 15.61
N ALA A 271 10.45 24.16 15.69
CA ALA A 271 9.37 24.97 16.23
C ALA A 271 9.04 24.50 17.64
N ARG A 272 9.08 25.42 18.60
CA ARG A 272 8.74 25.20 20.01
C ARG A 272 7.47 25.96 20.33
N TYR A 273 6.41 25.24 20.67
CA TYR A 273 5.16 25.88 21.04
C TYR A 273 5.20 26.31 22.50
N GLN A 274 5.03 27.60 22.78
CA GLN A 274 5.00 28.11 24.14
C GLN A 274 3.58 28.51 24.53
N THR A 275 3.03 27.81 25.51
CA THR A 275 1.63 28.00 25.97
C THR A 275 1.37 29.41 26.52
N ALA A 276 2.41 30.14 26.94
CA ALA A 276 2.29 31.46 27.56
C ALA A 276 2.06 32.60 26.56
N THR A 277 2.62 32.51 25.35
CA THR A 277 2.56 33.57 24.32
C THR A 277 1.59 33.24 23.20
N GLY A 278 1.30 31.95 22.96
CA GLY A 278 0.42 31.48 21.89
C GLY A 278 1.05 31.48 20.49
N GLU A 279 2.28 31.98 20.35
CA GLU A 279 3.07 31.91 19.12
C GLU A 279 4.25 30.93 19.28
N PRO A 280 4.53 30.09 18.27
CA PRO A 280 5.66 29.18 18.33
C PRO A 280 6.98 29.94 18.18
N GLU A 281 7.89 29.77 19.14
CA GLU A 281 9.29 30.14 18.95
C GLU A 281 9.89 29.25 17.86
N ARG A 282 10.62 29.87 16.93
CA ARG A 282 11.27 29.13 15.84
C ARG A 282 12.77 29.25 15.97
N TYR A 283 13.44 28.12 15.81
CA TYR A 283 14.87 28.00 15.77
C TYR A 283 15.27 27.37 14.43
N PHE A 284 16.44 27.73 13.91
CA PHE A 284 16.98 27.18 12.68
C PHE A 284 18.34 26.55 12.98
N ALA A 285 18.45 25.24 12.80
CA ALA A 285 19.72 24.54 12.77
C ALA A 285 20.35 24.69 11.39
N LEU A 286 21.52 25.31 11.34
CA LEU A 286 22.26 25.61 10.14
C LEU A 286 23.26 24.49 9.83
N ALA A 287 23.63 24.35 8.55
CA ALA A 287 24.61 23.35 8.11
C ALA A 287 26.00 23.47 8.79
N ASP A 288 26.35 24.64 9.32
CA ASP A 288 27.59 24.87 10.06
C ASP A 288 27.52 24.41 11.53
N GLY A 289 26.40 23.82 11.96
CA GLY A 289 26.19 23.30 13.30
C GLY A 289 25.75 24.35 14.31
N ARG A 290 25.40 25.58 13.91
CA ARG A 290 24.79 26.57 14.82
C ARG A 290 23.27 26.44 14.82
N ILE A 291 22.66 26.70 15.98
CA ILE A 291 21.21 26.93 16.08
C ILE A 291 20.96 28.40 16.41
N VAL A 292 20.12 29.05 15.61
CA VAL A 292 19.76 30.46 15.77
C VAL A 292 18.25 30.62 15.95
N ALA A 293 17.83 31.50 16.85
CA ALA A 293 16.41 31.85 17.00
C ALA A 293 15.96 32.75 15.84
N ALA A 294 14.71 32.61 15.42
CA ALA A 294 14.08 33.49 14.44
C ALA A 294 13.92 34.90 15.04
N THR A 295 14.43 35.93 14.36
CA THR A 295 14.20 37.34 14.72
C THR A 295 13.05 37.93 13.91
N GLU A 296 12.42 39.02 14.40
CA GLU A 296 11.19 39.61 13.82
C GLU A 296 11.26 39.95 12.32
N GLN A 297 12.45 40.16 11.74
CA GLN A 297 12.66 40.41 10.31
C GLN A 297 12.62 39.16 9.41
N HIS A 298 12.58 37.95 10.00
CA HIS A 298 12.58 36.66 9.29
C HIS A 298 11.19 35.99 9.23
N HIS A 299 10.14 36.64 9.74
CA HIS A 299 8.78 36.10 9.72
C HIS A 299 8.23 35.76 8.32
N SER A 300 8.83 36.33 7.26
CA SER A 300 8.45 36.06 5.86
C SER A 300 9.64 35.75 4.92
N ALA A 301 10.87 35.77 5.40
CA ALA A 301 12.06 35.58 4.57
C ALA A 301 13.06 34.66 5.27
N MET A 302 13.52 33.63 4.55
CA MET A 302 14.61 32.76 5.00
C MET A 302 15.80 33.62 5.46
N PRO A 303 16.50 33.28 6.56
CA PRO A 303 17.81 33.87 6.79
C PRO A 303 18.66 33.60 5.57
N LYS A 304 19.10 34.67 4.90
CA LYS A 304 19.88 34.60 3.67
C LYS A 304 21.23 33.97 4.04
N VAL A 305 21.40 32.68 3.71
CA VAL A 305 22.65 31.95 3.93
C VAL A 305 23.72 32.60 3.06
N LEU A 306 24.61 33.37 3.69
CA LEU A 306 25.83 33.89 3.07
C LEU A 306 26.93 32.83 3.22
N GLY A 307 27.04 31.97 2.21
CA GLY A 307 28.18 31.07 2.04
C GLY A 307 27.79 29.60 1.96
N ALA A 308 27.90 29.04 0.75
CA ALA A 308 27.82 27.61 0.52
C ALA A 308 29.09 26.92 1.03
N PHE A 309 28.94 25.84 1.78
CA PHE A 309 30.00 24.84 1.92
C PHE A 309 29.50 23.52 1.36
N THR A 310 30.33 22.88 0.53
CA THR A 310 30.06 21.60 -0.10
C THR A 310 30.08 20.50 0.95
N ILE A 311 28.96 19.78 1.12
CA ILE A 311 28.98 18.48 1.78
C ILE A 311 29.75 17.54 0.83
N ASN A 312 31.01 17.27 1.13
CA ASN A 312 31.75 16.23 0.42
C ASN A 312 31.08 14.88 0.73
N ASN A 313 30.68 14.15 -0.33
CA ASN A 313 30.06 12.82 -0.27
C ASN A 313 30.83 11.78 0.58
N ALA A 314 32.07 12.06 0.97
CA ALA A 314 32.87 11.24 1.89
C ALA A 314 32.26 11.07 3.30
N MET A 315 31.34 11.94 3.75
CA MET A 315 30.66 11.80 5.05
C MET A 315 29.45 10.85 5.01
N LEU A 316 28.86 10.59 3.84
CA LEU A 316 27.77 9.63 3.67
C LEU A 316 28.27 8.17 3.67
N GLU A 317 29.55 7.95 3.34
CA GLU A 317 30.15 6.61 3.27
C GLU A 317 30.69 6.10 4.62
N THR A 318 30.80 6.96 5.64
CA THR A 318 31.38 6.61 6.95
C THR A 318 30.36 6.48 8.08
N GLY A 319 29.06 6.75 7.84
CA GLY A 319 28.02 6.74 8.88
C GLY A 319 28.21 7.82 9.95
N ALA A 320 29.11 8.79 9.73
CA ALA A 320 29.36 9.88 10.66
C ALA A 320 28.34 11.01 10.41
N HIS A 321 27.28 11.04 11.22
CA HIS A 321 26.36 12.16 11.24
C HIS A 321 27.12 13.48 11.53
N PRO A 322 26.81 14.59 10.85
CA PRO A 322 27.35 15.89 11.23
C PRO A 322 27.10 16.11 12.72
N LYS A 323 28.13 16.58 13.43
CA LYS A 323 28.07 16.77 14.87
C LYS A 323 27.16 17.98 15.16
N TYR A 324 25.87 17.72 15.24
CA TYR A 324 24.86 18.72 15.55
C TYR A 324 25.09 19.30 16.96
N PRO A 325 24.74 20.57 17.19
CA PRO A 325 24.94 21.24 18.47
C PRO A 325 24.13 20.60 19.60
N GLU A 326 24.58 20.82 20.85
CA GLU A 326 23.89 20.43 22.09
C GLU A 326 22.64 21.30 22.32
N PHE A 327 21.65 21.21 21.43
CA PHE A 327 20.35 21.83 21.66
C PHE A 327 19.44 20.86 22.39
N GLU A 328 19.12 21.20 23.64
CA GLU A 328 18.16 20.47 24.45
C GLU A 328 16.75 20.69 23.90
N LEU A 329 16.12 19.57 23.51
CA LEU A 329 14.74 19.54 23.12
C LEU A 329 13.84 19.73 24.35
N GLN A 330 12.62 20.16 24.07
CA GLN A 330 11.53 20.19 25.04
C GLN A 330 10.38 19.31 24.54
N SER A 331 9.48 18.98 25.46
CA SER A 331 8.22 18.35 25.06
C SER A 331 7.50 19.26 24.06
N ASP A 332 6.89 18.63 23.07
CA ASP A 332 6.10 19.21 21.99
C ASP A 332 6.89 20.07 20.99
N ASP A 333 8.23 20.01 21.02
CA ASP A 333 9.06 20.52 19.94
C ASP A 333 8.76 19.77 18.63
N ILE A 334 8.69 20.52 17.53
CA ILE A 334 8.51 20.01 16.18
C ILE A 334 9.76 20.31 15.37
N ILE A 335 10.44 19.25 14.92
CA ILE A 335 11.58 19.32 14.02
C ILE A 335 11.06 19.12 12.60
N PHE A 336 11.21 20.11 11.74
CA PHE A 336 10.79 20.08 10.35
C PHE A 336 11.99 20.15 9.41
N VAL A 337 12.23 19.05 8.71
CA VAL A 337 13.27 18.94 7.69
C VAL A 337 12.62 19.15 6.32
N ARG A 338 12.88 20.28 5.68
CA ARG A 338 12.33 20.56 4.34
C ARG A 338 12.93 19.62 3.30
N SER A 339 12.16 19.27 2.28
CA SER A 339 12.72 18.75 1.03
C SER A 339 13.28 19.91 0.22
N VAL A 340 14.34 19.65 -0.54
CA VAL A 340 14.81 20.59 -1.56
C VAL A 340 13.70 20.71 -2.62
N PRO A 341 13.11 21.91 -2.86
CA PRO A 341 11.96 22.06 -3.76
C PRO A 341 12.18 21.55 -5.19
N GLU A 342 13.43 21.54 -5.64
CA GLU A 342 13.83 21.23 -7.01
C GLU A 342 14.57 19.88 -7.15
N TYR A 343 14.81 19.17 -6.04
CA TYR A 343 15.55 17.90 -6.06
C TYR A 343 14.58 16.73 -6.28
N ARG A 344 14.39 16.39 -7.55
CA ARG A 344 14.05 15.04 -8.04
C ARG A 344 12.62 14.55 -7.90
N LEU A 345 11.72 15.18 -8.64
CA LEU A 345 11.21 14.37 -9.75
C LEU A 345 12.22 14.57 -10.85
N LYS A 346 13.07 13.57 -11.11
CA LYS A 346 13.63 13.48 -12.47
C LYS A 346 12.41 13.62 -13.35
N ARG A 347 12.36 14.71 -14.11
CA ARG A 347 11.29 14.93 -15.07
C ARG A 347 11.59 13.90 -16.12
N LEU A 348 10.99 12.73 -15.94
CA LEU A 348 11.22 11.61 -16.80
C LEU A 348 10.13 11.65 -17.84
N VAL A 349 10.55 11.46 -19.07
CA VAL A 349 9.67 11.02 -20.13
C VAL A 349 9.99 9.56 -20.40
N GLU A 350 8.96 8.83 -20.77
CA GLU A 350 9.09 7.43 -21.14
C GLU A 350 9.05 7.33 -22.67
N VAL A 351 10.04 6.66 -23.25
CA VAL A 351 10.10 6.39 -24.70
C VAL A 351 10.06 4.90 -24.94
N THR A 352 9.10 4.45 -25.74
CA THR A 352 8.85 3.04 -26.03
C THR A 352 8.72 2.78 -27.53
N GLY A 353 8.81 1.49 -27.89
CA GLY A 353 8.67 1.01 -29.25
C GLY A 353 9.99 0.99 -30.02
N GLU A 354 9.95 1.36 -31.30
CA GLU A 354 11.01 1.26 -32.30
C GLU A 354 12.05 2.39 -32.20
N VAL A 355 12.71 2.44 -31.05
CA VAL A 355 13.91 3.24 -30.79
C VAL A 355 15.05 2.31 -30.38
N VAL A 356 16.31 2.74 -30.57
CA VAL A 356 17.47 1.88 -30.27
C VAL A 356 17.53 1.51 -28.79
N TYR A 357 17.25 2.47 -27.91
CA TYR A 357 17.22 2.29 -26.47
C TYR A 357 15.87 2.77 -25.89
N PRO A 358 14.86 1.91 -25.76
CA PRO A 358 13.62 2.28 -25.06
C PRO A 358 13.89 2.42 -23.56
N GLY A 359 13.20 3.35 -22.89
CA GLY A 359 13.37 3.58 -21.46
C GLY A 359 12.97 4.99 -21.00
N PHE A 360 13.41 5.32 -19.78
CA PHE A 360 13.15 6.62 -19.16
C PHE A 360 14.29 7.60 -19.41
N TYR A 361 13.96 8.80 -19.83
CA TYR A 361 14.91 9.86 -20.13
C TYR A 361 14.63 11.08 -19.27
N ALA A 362 15.68 11.59 -18.62
CA ALA A 362 15.61 12.86 -17.91
C ALA A 362 15.43 14.00 -18.91
N ILE A 363 14.61 14.98 -18.54
CA ILE A 363 14.37 16.20 -19.30
C ILE A 363 14.61 17.45 -18.44
N ASP A 364 15.02 18.52 -19.11
CA ASP A 364 15.04 19.88 -18.59
C ASP A 364 13.78 20.59 -19.09
N GLU A 365 12.90 20.94 -18.16
CA GLU A 365 11.57 21.50 -18.47
C GLU A 365 11.68 22.89 -19.10
N GLY A 366 10.97 23.08 -20.21
CA GLY A 366 11.06 24.30 -21.01
C GLY A 366 12.21 24.32 -22.01
N GLU A 367 13.11 23.35 -21.96
CA GLU A 367 14.27 23.26 -22.86
C GLU A 367 14.23 21.99 -23.74
N THR A 368 14.02 20.83 -23.13
CA THR A 368 14.10 19.54 -23.83
C THR A 368 12.89 19.31 -24.74
N ARG A 369 13.15 18.90 -25.99
CA ARG A 369 12.15 18.60 -27.02
C ARG A 369 12.05 17.10 -27.33
N VAL A 370 11.06 16.74 -28.15
CA VAL A 370 10.85 15.36 -28.63
C VAL A 370 12.09 14.85 -29.35
N SER A 371 12.65 15.65 -30.27
CA SER A 371 13.84 15.29 -31.04
C SER A 371 15.06 14.98 -30.17
N ASP A 372 15.30 15.78 -29.12
CA ASP A 372 16.42 15.60 -28.19
C ASP A 372 16.38 14.24 -27.50
N VAL A 373 15.19 13.85 -27.03
CA VAL A 373 15.03 12.59 -26.30
C VAL A 373 15.14 11.40 -27.25
N ILE A 374 14.60 11.49 -28.46
CA ILE A 374 14.74 10.42 -29.47
C ILE A 374 16.20 10.26 -29.90
N ALA A 375 16.96 11.36 -30.01
CA ALA A 375 18.39 11.30 -30.26
C ALA A 375 19.15 10.63 -29.09
N ARG A 376 18.81 10.98 -27.83
CA ARG A 376 19.36 10.30 -26.64
C ARG A 376 18.97 8.83 -26.55
N ALA A 377 17.82 8.44 -27.10
CA ALA A 377 17.40 7.05 -27.26
C ALA A 377 18.15 6.30 -28.37
N GLY A 378 19.19 6.90 -28.95
CA GLY A 378 20.00 6.30 -30.03
C GLY A 378 19.35 6.40 -31.41
N GLY A 379 18.27 7.18 -31.54
CA GLY A 379 17.50 7.30 -32.77
C GLY A 379 16.46 6.19 -32.96
N LEU A 380 15.86 6.17 -34.15
CA LEU A 380 14.82 5.24 -34.55
C LEU A 380 15.42 3.96 -35.14
N THR A 381 14.75 2.82 -34.97
CA THR A 381 15.11 1.60 -35.70
C THR A 381 14.61 1.68 -37.16
N SER A 382 15.05 0.76 -38.03
CA SER A 382 14.57 0.67 -39.42
C SER A 382 13.07 0.36 -39.54
N ASP A 383 12.52 -0.27 -38.50
CA ASP A 383 11.14 -0.72 -38.46
C ASP A 383 10.22 0.31 -37.80
N ALA A 384 10.72 1.50 -37.43
CA ALA A 384 9.90 2.57 -36.88
C ALA A 384 8.81 3.06 -37.84
N PHE A 385 7.62 3.33 -37.29
CA PHE A 385 6.49 3.88 -38.02
C PHE A 385 6.02 5.21 -37.46
N LEU A 386 6.58 6.29 -38.01
CA LEU A 386 6.36 7.66 -37.54
C LEU A 386 4.93 8.17 -37.74
N PHE A 387 4.16 7.59 -38.68
CA PHE A 387 2.78 8.02 -38.93
C PHE A 387 1.79 7.59 -37.84
N GLU A 388 2.13 6.58 -37.03
CA GLU A 388 1.35 6.15 -35.86
C GLU A 388 2.07 6.52 -34.54
N ALA A 389 3.17 7.27 -34.60
CA ALA A 389 3.86 7.70 -33.39
C ALA A 389 2.97 8.65 -32.58
N GLN A 390 2.94 8.43 -31.27
CA GLN A 390 2.08 9.17 -30.36
C GLN A 390 2.88 9.76 -29.21
N LEU A 391 2.52 10.99 -28.84
CA LEU A 391 2.93 11.61 -27.59
C LEU A 391 1.69 11.76 -26.71
N ILE A 392 1.76 11.23 -25.49
CA ILE A 392 0.67 11.28 -24.51
C ILE A 392 1.18 12.01 -23.27
N ARG A 393 0.57 13.16 -22.98
CA ARG A 393 0.79 13.94 -21.77
C ARG A 393 -0.04 13.39 -20.63
N ARG A 394 0.58 12.54 -19.81
CA ARG A 394 -0.12 11.87 -18.70
C ARG A 394 -0.61 12.84 -17.63
N GLU A 395 0.08 13.96 -17.40
CA GLU A 395 -0.37 14.95 -16.40
C GLU A 395 -1.65 15.72 -16.83
N ALA A 396 -1.96 15.79 -18.12
CA ALA A 396 -3.23 16.37 -18.59
C ALA A 396 -4.45 15.52 -18.16
N VAL A 397 -4.25 14.23 -17.88
CA VAL A 397 -5.29 13.29 -17.45
C VAL A 397 -5.77 13.59 -16.02
N ARG A 398 -5.03 14.40 -15.23
CA ARG A 398 -5.37 14.71 -13.83
C ARG A 398 -6.50 15.72 -13.66
N LEU A 399 -6.91 16.42 -14.71
CA LEU A 399 -8.14 17.22 -14.66
C LEU A 399 -9.34 16.27 -14.84
N GLU A 400 -9.74 15.62 -13.75
CA GLU A 400 -10.93 14.77 -13.72
C GLU A 400 -12.17 15.61 -14.04
N ASP A 401 -12.84 15.25 -15.13
CA ASP A 401 -14.12 15.84 -15.49
C ASP A 401 -15.22 15.15 -14.68
N LYS A 402 -15.62 15.79 -13.58
CA LYS A 402 -16.60 15.24 -12.63
C LYS A 402 -17.93 14.88 -13.27
N GLU A 403 -18.37 15.62 -14.30
CA GLU A 403 -19.61 15.30 -15.02
C GLU A 403 -19.44 14.05 -15.88
N PHE A 404 -18.29 13.90 -16.55
CA PHE A 404 -18.02 12.68 -17.31
C PHE A 404 -17.95 11.45 -16.41
N GLU A 405 -17.31 11.53 -15.24
CA GLU A 405 -17.26 10.43 -14.27
C GLU A 405 -18.66 10.06 -13.76
N ARG A 406 -19.48 11.06 -13.38
CA ARG A 406 -20.88 10.83 -13.00
C ARG A 406 -21.65 10.08 -14.09
N LEU A 407 -21.48 10.50 -15.35
CA LEU A 407 -22.22 9.94 -16.49
C LEU A 407 -21.82 8.51 -16.85
N LYS A 408 -20.65 8.00 -16.44
CA LYS A 408 -20.27 6.59 -16.68
C LYS A 408 -21.19 5.61 -15.96
N ASP A 409 -21.73 6.01 -14.80
CA ASP A 409 -22.57 5.17 -13.95
C ASP A 409 -24.08 5.39 -14.21
N VAL A 410 -24.45 6.34 -15.07
CA VAL A 410 -25.85 6.63 -15.40
C VAL A 410 -26.30 5.76 -16.58
N PRO A 411 -27.41 5.00 -16.46
CA PRO A 411 -27.98 4.30 -17.60
C PRO A 411 -28.43 5.26 -18.71
N ARG A 412 -28.32 4.87 -19.99
CA ARG A 412 -28.76 5.73 -21.11
C ARG A 412 -30.22 6.18 -21.01
N SER A 413 -31.10 5.38 -20.41
CA SER A 413 -32.51 5.73 -20.19
C SER A 413 -32.69 6.97 -19.30
N ASP A 414 -31.72 7.21 -18.43
CA ASP A 414 -31.77 8.21 -17.38
C ASP A 414 -30.92 9.44 -17.75
N MET A 415 -30.20 9.38 -18.88
CA MET A 415 -29.47 10.50 -19.47
C MET A 415 -30.40 11.34 -20.33
N THR A 416 -30.31 12.66 -20.17
CA THR A 416 -30.81 13.61 -21.16
C THR A 416 -30.05 13.45 -22.50
N ASP A 417 -30.62 13.96 -23.58
CA ASP A 417 -29.97 13.89 -24.89
C ASP A 417 -28.65 14.67 -24.91
N ASP A 418 -28.59 15.82 -24.23
CA ASP A 418 -27.36 16.62 -24.11
C ASP A 418 -26.29 15.90 -23.28
N GLU A 419 -26.67 15.27 -22.16
CA GLU A 419 -25.74 14.46 -21.35
C GLU A 419 -25.19 13.27 -22.14
N TYR A 420 -26.05 12.62 -22.93
CA TYR A 420 -25.62 11.53 -23.78
C TYR A 420 -24.70 12.00 -24.90
N GLU A 421 -24.99 13.15 -25.53
CA GLU A 421 -24.10 13.73 -26.54
C GLU A 421 -22.75 14.10 -25.93
N TYR A 422 -22.76 14.76 -24.78
CA TYR A 422 -21.55 15.10 -24.04
C TYR A 422 -20.74 13.86 -23.64
N TYR A 423 -21.37 12.85 -23.04
CA TYR A 423 -20.74 11.57 -22.71
C TYR A 423 -20.14 10.89 -23.95
N LYS A 424 -20.87 10.90 -25.06
CA LYS A 424 -20.41 10.33 -26.34
C LYS A 424 -19.24 11.10 -26.95
N LEU A 425 -19.19 12.42 -26.79
CA LEU A 425 -18.06 13.24 -27.26
C LEU A 425 -16.84 13.02 -26.37
N LYS A 426 -17.01 13.04 -25.05
CA LYS A 426 -15.93 12.84 -24.08
C LYS A 426 -15.36 11.42 -24.09
N SER A 427 -16.19 10.39 -24.24
CA SER A 427 -15.72 9.00 -24.38
C SER A 427 -14.89 8.73 -25.63
N ARG A 428 -14.90 9.65 -26.61
CA ARG A 428 -14.07 9.59 -27.83
C ARG A 428 -12.80 10.42 -27.73
N GLU A 429 -12.67 11.27 -26.72
CA GLU A 429 -11.46 12.02 -26.44
C GLU A 429 -10.38 11.03 -25.96
N ASN A 430 -9.15 11.16 -26.47
CA ASN A 430 -8.01 10.41 -25.96
C ASN A 430 -7.23 11.35 -25.03
N PRO A 431 -7.44 11.30 -23.69
CA PRO A 431 -6.94 12.33 -22.80
C PRO A 431 -5.42 12.41 -22.85
N GLY A 432 -4.92 13.63 -23.03
CA GLY A 432 -3.48 13.88 -23.10
C GLY A 432 -2.80 13.51 -24.42
N LEU A 433 -3.50 12.97 -25.43
CA LEU A 433 -2.91 12.78 -26.75
C LEU A 433 -2.52 14.13 -27.37
N MET A 434 -1.24 14.29 -27.68
CA MET A 434 -0.70 15.48 -28.32
C MET A 434 -0.52 15.22 -29.82
N PHE A 435 -1.08 16.09 -30.65
CA PHE A 435 -0.91 16.02 -32.10
C PHE A 435 0.48 16.53 -32.49
N VAL A 436 1.41 15.61 -32.71
CA VAL A 436 2.78 15.88 -33.15
C VAL A 436 3.03 15.13 -34.46
N ASP A 437 3.46 15.84 -35.50
CA ASP A 437 3.85 15.22 -36.78
C ASP A 437 5.30 14.71 -36.70
N PHE A 438 5.46 13.50 -36.16
CA PHE A 438 6.79 12.89 -35.92
C PHE A 438 7.62 12.72 -37.20
N HIS A 439 6.98 12.56 -38.37
CA HIS A 439 7.70 12.51 -39.64
C HIS A 439 8.39 13.84 -39.92
N LYS A 440 7.67 14.95 -39.77
CA LYS A 440 8.27 16.29 -39.97
C LYS A 440 9.33 16.61 -38.93
N VAL A 441 9.10 16.24 -37.67
CA VAL A 441 10.07 16.50 -36.58
C VAL A 441 11.37 15.72 -36.79
N LEU A 442 11.27 14.41 -37.01
CA LEU A 442 12.42 13.52 -36.95
C LEU A 442 13.09 13.28 -38.31
N ALA A 443 12.33 13.32 -39.42
CA ALA A 443 12.86 13.07 -40.76
C ALA A 443 13.16 14.37 -41.53
N GLU A 444 12.31 15.40 -41.40
CA GLU A 444 12.47 16.68 -42.12
C GLU A 444 13.14 17.78 -41.30
N GLY A 445 13.21 17.61 -39.97
CA GLY A 445 13.81 18.58 -39.05
C GLY A 445 12.97 19.85 -38.84
N ASP A 446 11.64 19.78 -38.98
CA ASP A 446 10.76 20.92 -38.75
C ASP A 446 10.62 21.25 -37.26
N SER A 447 11.39 22.24 -36.80
CA SER A 447 11.40 22.69 -35.41
C SER A 447 10.06 23.27 -34.93
N LYS A 448 9.13 23.63 -35.83
CA LYS A 448 7.80 24.14 -35.44
C LYS A 448 6.89 23.04 -34.93
N GLN A 449 7.10 21.80 -35.37
CA GLN A 449 6.37 20.62 -34.93
C GLN A 449 7.03 19.95 -33.71
N ASP A 450 8.25 20.37 -33.35
CA ASP A 450 9.05 19.75 -32.28
C ASP A 450 8.63 20.26 -30.90
N LEU A 451 7.72 19.52 -30.29
CA LEU A 451 7.06 19.89 -29.04
C LEU A 451 8.03 19.86 -27.85
N LEU A 452 7.89 20.82 -26.93
CA LEU A 452 8.56 20.80 -25.63
C LEU A 452 7.95 19.73 -24.72
N LEU A 453 8.83 18.94 -24.11
CA LEU A 453 8.42 17.86 -23.24
C LEU A 453 8.14 18.34 -21.82
N GLN A 454 7.19 17.67 -21.20
CA GLN A 454 6.80 17.86 -19.80
C GLN A 454 7.00 16.56 -19.02
N ARG A 455 7.07 16.71 -17.70
CA ARG A 455 7.20 15.58 -16.80
C ARG A 455 6.06 14.57 -17.05
N GLY A 456 6.43 13.30 -17.20
CA GLY A 456 5.47 12.22 -17.38
C GLY A 456 4.89 12.10 -18.79
N ASP A 457 5.37 12.88 -19.76
CA ASP A 457 5.07 12.64 -21.17
C ASP A 457 5.53 11.23 -21.57
N TYR A 458 4.71 10.55 -22.36
CA TYR A 458 4.94 9.21 -22.88
C TYR A 458 5.00 9.26 -24.40
N ILE A 459 6.11 8.81 -24.98
CA ILE A 459 6.32 8.75 -26.42
C ILE A 459 6.35 7.29 -26.83
N ASN A 460 5.47 6.91 -27.74
CA ASN A 460 5.42 5.57 -28.31
C ASN A 460 5.67 5.64 -29.81
N ILE A 461 6.72 4.94 -30.27
CA ILE A 461 7.04 4.79 -31.69
C ILE A 461 6.69 3.35 -32.11
N PRO A 462 5.52 3.09 -32.69
CA PRO A 462 5.12 1.72 -33.00
C PRO A 462 5.93 1.12 -34.16
N THR A 463 5.90 -0.21 -34.24
CA THR A 463 6.49 -0.97 -35.35
C THR A 463 5.70 -0.80 -36.64
N ARG A 464 6.43 -0.71 -37.75
CA ARG A 464 5.88 -0.61 -39.11
C ARG A 464 5.08 -1.86 -39.44
N LYS A 465 3.77 -1.65 -39.56
CA LYS A 465 2.88 -2.65 -40.14
C LYS A 465 3.15 -2.70 -41.63
N ASN A 466 3.19 -3.90 -42.18
CA ASN A 466 3.26 -4.15 -43.63
C ASN A 466 1.95 -4.76 -44.14
N PHE A 467 0.87 -4.61 -43.39
CA PHE A 467 -0.45 -5.15 -43.71
C PHE A 467 -1.54 -4.11 -43.47
N ILE A 468 -2.69 -4.31 -44.09
CA ILE A 468 -3.95 -3.65 -43.76
C ILE A 468 -4.92 -4.66 -43.15
N SER A 469 -5.87 -4.20 -42.37
CA SER A 469 -6.90 -5.05 -41.77
C SER A 469 -8.20 -4.94 -42.56
N VAL A 470 -8.87 -6.05 -42.88
CA VAL A 470 -10.21 -6.05 -43.47
C VAL A 470 -11.18 -6.75 -42.52
N LEU A 471 -12.13 -6.00 -41.97
CA LEU A 471 -13.01 -6.43 -40.89
C LEU A 471 -14.50 -6.26 -41.26
N GLY A 472 -15.35 -7.07 -40.63
CA GLY A 472 -16.81 -7.00 -40.75
C GLY A 472 -17.39 -7.99 -41.76
N MET A 473 -18.42 -7.58 -42.51
CA MET A 473 -19.22 -8.43 -43.41
C MET A 473 -18.52 -8.71 -44.74
N VAL A 474 -17.38 -9.39 -44.67
CA VAL A 474 -16.63 -9.95 -45.79
C VAL A 474 -16.53 -11.46 -45.64
N ARG A 475 -16.26 -12.19 -46.73
CA ARG A 475 -16.25 -13.66 -46.68
C ARG A 475 -15.17 -14.23 -45.77
N SER A 476 -13.99 -13.62 -45.74
CA SER A 476 -12.87 -14.05 -44.90
C SER A 476 -12.13 -12.86 -44.29
N PRO A 477 -12.63 -12.26 -43.18
CA PRO A 477 -11.96 -11.13 -42.54
C PRO A 477 -10.55 -11.51 -42.06
N GLY A 478 -9.64 -10.53 -42.07
CA GLY A 478 -8.25 -10.75 -41.67
C GLY A 478 -7.28 -9.66 -42.14
N ASN A 479 -6.00 -9.88 -41.87
CA ASN A 479 -4.92 -8.97 -42.23
C ASN A 479 -4.33 -9.36 -43.60
N ILE A 480 -4.18 -8.40 -44.52
CA ILE A 480 -3.61 -8.61 -45.85
C ILE A 480 -2.34 -7.77 -46.00
N ILE A 481 -1.28 -8.37 -46.52
CA ILE A 481 -0.05 -7.66 -46.86
C ILE A 481 -0.36 -6.45 -47.76
N PHE A 482 0.13 -5.30 -47.32
CA PHE A 482 -0.04 -4.04 -48.01
C PHE A 482 0.75 -4.01 -49.31
N ASP A 483 0.10 -3.46 -50.33
CA ASP A 483 0.59 -3.27 -51.68
C ASP A 483 0.12 -1.89 -52.16
N LYS A 484 1.09 -1.02 -52.47
CA LYS A 484 0.89 0.39 -52.80
C LYS A 484 0.08 0.62 -54.09
N ASP A 485 0.02 -0.38 -54.96
CA ASP A 485 -0.60 -0.27 -56.28
C ASP A 485 -2.08 -0.69 -56.26
N LEU A 486 -2.56 -1.22 -55.13
CA LEU A 486 -3.94 -1.68 -54.96
C LEU A 486 -4.85 -0.61 -54.38
N LYS A 487 -6.11 -0.63 -54.83
CA LYS A 487 -7.19 0.18 -54.28
C LYS A 487 -7.90 -0.56 -53.15
N PRO A 488 -8.64 0.15 -52.26
CA PRO A 488 -9.39 -0.49 -51.18
C PRO A 488 -10.30 -1.65 -51.66
N ALA A 489 -10.93 -1.52 -52.83
CA ALA A 489 -11.79 -2.55 -53.40
C ALA A 489 -11.04 -3.85 -53.78
N ASP A 490 -9.77 -3.75 -54.17
CA ASP A 490 -8.95 -4.90 -54.55
C ASP A 490 -8.63 -5.77 -53.33
N TYR A 491 -8.40 -5.15 -52.17
CA TYR A 491 -8.23 -5.86 -50.90
C TYR A 491 -9.50 -6.58 -50.47
N ILE A 492 -10.67 -5.96 -50.66
CA ILE A 492 -11.95 -6.61 -50.39
C ILE A 492 -12.13 -7.84 -51.28
N LYS A 493 -11.70 -7.77 -52.55
CA LYS A 493 -11.72 -8.93 -53.45
C LYS A 493 -10.75 -10.03 -52.98
N ARG A 494 -9.58 -9.67 -52.45
CA ARG A 494 -8.60 -10.62 -51.90
C ARG A 494 -9.14 -11.40 -50.69
N VAL A 495 -10.00 -10.79 -49.86
CA VAL A 495 -10.72 -11.51 -48.78
C VAL A 495 -11.99 -12.25 -49.23
N GLY A 496 -12.13 -12.51 -50.54
CA GLY A 496 -13.27 -13.24 -51.10
C GLY A 496 -14.51 -12.37 -51.36
N GLY A 497 -14.42 -11.05 -51.22
CA GLY A 497 -15.50 -10.11 -51.47
C GLY A 497 -16.45 -9.91 -50.27
N TYR A 498 -17.53 -9.20 -50.53
CA TYR A 498 -18.56 -8.90 -49.54
C TYR A 498 -19.40 -10.14 -49.18
N ALA A 499 -19.86 -10.22 -47.94
CA ALA A 499 -20.88 -11.18 -47.50
C ALA A 499 -22.29 -10.73 -47.94
N GLU A 500 -23.29 -11.61 -47.92
CA GLU A 500 -24.66 -11.32 -48.40
C GLU A 500 -25.33 -10.15 -47.65
N ASN A 501 -25.09 -10.06 -46.34
CA ASN A 501 -25.64 -9.03 -45.46
C ASN A 501 -24.74 -7.79 -45.32
N ALA A 502 -23.73 -7.63 -46.19
CA ALA A 502 -22.82 -6.49 -46.13
C ALA A 502 -23.48 -5.16 -46.56
N ASP A 503 -23.28 -4.11 -45.79
CA ASP A 503 -23.66 -2.74 -46.14
C ASP A 503 -22.48 -2.00 -46.79
N THR A 504 -22.41 -2.11 -48.10
CA THR A 504 -21.36 -1.47 -48.91
C THR A 504 -21.47 0.06 -48.91
N GLY A 505 -22.64 0.63 -48.62
CA GLY A 505 -22.84 2.09 -48.57
C GLY A 505 -22.23 2.71 -47.32
N ARG A 506 -22.23 1.96 -46.21
CA ARG A 506 -21.61 2.35 -44.95
C ARG A 506 -20.20 1.81 -44.75
N ALA A 507 -19.61 1.15 -45.73
CA ALA A 507 -18.22 0.73 -45.67
C ALA A 507 -17.27 1.93 -45.52
N ARG A 508 -16.23 1.78 -44.68
CA ARG A 508 -15.28 2.84 -44.32
C ARG A 508 -13.85 2.32 -44.36
N VAL A 509 -12.91 3.23 -44.62
CA VAL A 509 -11.48 3.04 -44.33
C VAL A 509 -11.18 3.84 -43.08
N ILE A 510 -10.66 3.19 -42.05
CA ILE A 510 -10.24 3.78 -40.79
C ILE A 510 -8.73 3.95 -40.88
N LYS A 511 -8.27 5.20 -40.82
CA LYS A 511 -6.85 5.54 -40.91
C LYS A 511 -6.11 5.14 -39.65
N ALA A 512 -4.98 4.46 -39.81
CA ALA A 512 -4.23 3.90 -38.69
C ALA A 512 -3.62 4.98 -37.77
N GLY A 513 -3.04 6.03 -38.36
CA GLY A 513 -2.40 7.13 -37.63
C GLY A 513 -3.38 8.11 -36.98
N SER A 514 -4.42 8.55 -37.71
CA SER A 514 -5.36 9.58 -37.23
C SER A 514 -6.64 9.03 -36.62
N GLY A 515 -6.97 7.75 -36.85
CA GLY A 515 -8.27 7.19 -36.52
C GLY A 515 -9.43 7.73 -37.37
N GLU A 516 -9.15 8.49 -38.45
CA GLU A 516 -10.17 9.10 -39.31
C GLU A 516 -10.99 8.05 -40.07
N TRP A 517 -12.31 8.25 -40.14
CA TRP A 517 -13.25 7.37 -40.85
C TRP A 517 -13.61 7.93 -42.22
N ILE A 518 -12.96 7.41 -43.26
CA ILE A 518 -13.16 7.85 -44.64
C ILE A 518 -14.17 6.93 -45.33
N SER A 519 -15.07 7.50 -46.14
CA SER A 519 -15.97 6.69 -46.98
C SER A 519 -15.17 5.80 -47.93
N LEU A 520 -15.53 4.51 -48.05
CA LEU A 520 -14.82 3.59 -48.94
C LEU A 520 -14.80 4.08 -50.40
N LYS A 521 -15.85 4.79 -50.83
CA LYS A 521 -15.96 5.38 -52.18
C LYS A 521 -15.03 6.57 -52.38
N SER A 522 -14.72 7.30 -51.31
CA SER A 522 -13.85 8.49 -51.33
C SER A 522 -12.38 8.14 -51.13
N ALA A 523 -12.09 7.00 -50.49
CA ALA A 523 -10.74 6.54 -50.23
C ALA A 523 -10.03 6.16 -51.54
N LYS A 524 -9.10 7.01 -52.00
CA LYS A 524 -8.33 6.76 -53.23
C LYS A 524 -7.23 5.71 -53.02
N ARG A 525 -6.65 5.64 -51.82
CA ARG A 525 -5.55 4.74 -51.43
C ARG A 525 -5.66 4.37 -49.96
N VAL A 526 -5.10 3.21 -49.60
CA VAL A 526 -4.86 2.79 -48.21
C VAL A 526 -3.38 2.89 -47.90
N GLU A 527 -3.05 2.95 -46.62
CA GLU A 527 -1.70 2.92 -46.08
C GLU A 527 -1.52 1.68 -45.18
N PRO A 528 -0.28 1.23 -44.93
CA PRO A 528 -0.06 0.16 -43.98
C PRO A 528 -0.64 0.50 -42.59
N GLY A 529 -1.31 -0.46 -41.98
CA GLY A 529 -2.03 -0.31 -40.71
C GLY A 529 -3.51 0.10 -40.86
N ASP A 530 -3.93 0.61 -42.03
CA ASP A 530 -5.32 1.03 -42.24
C ASP A 530 -6.29 -0.15 -42.08
N THR A 531 -7.51 0.16 -41.64
CA THR A 531 -8.57 -0.84 -41.48
C THR A 531 -9.72 -0.56 -42.45
N ILE A 532 -10.02 -1.50 -43.34
CA ILE A 532 -11.24 -1.50 -44.14
C ILE A 532 -12.35 -2.17 -43.31
N TRP A 533 -13.34 -1.40 -42.92
CA TRP A 533 -14.45 -1.85 -42.10
C TRP A 533 -15.76 -1.89 -42.91
N ILE A 534 -16.41 -3.05 -42.93
CA ILE A 534 -17.66 -3.30 -43.65
C ILE A 534 -18.75 -3.68 -42.65
N PRO A 535 -19.72 -2.79 -42.37
CA PRO A 535 -20.81 -3.11 -41.46
C PRO A 535 -21.85 -4.04 -42.08
N GLU A 536 -22.70 -4.61 -41.23
CA GLU A 536 -23.93 -5.30 -41.64
C GLU A 536 -25.03 -4.31 -42.04
N LYS A 537 -25.91 -4.69 -42.96
CA LYS A 537 -27.12 -3.95 -43.29
C LYS A 537 -27.98 -3.78 -42.04
N ARG A 538 -28.40 -2.55 -41.75
CA ARG A 538 -29.41 -2.32 -40.72
C ARG A 538 -30.73 -2.86 -41.24
N ASP A 539 -31.28 -3.86 -40.56
CA ASP A 539 -32.61 -4.36 -40.84
C ASP A 539 -33.62 -3.28 -40.41
N ARG A 540 -33.96 -2.37 -41.33
CA ARG A 540 -35.07 -1.45 -41.12
C ARG A 540 -36.32 -2.30 -41.26
N ASN A 541 -36.94 -2.60 -40.13
CA ASN A 541 -38.17 -3.38 -40.08
C ASN A 541 -39.35 -2.53 -40.58
N TYR A 542 -39.36 -2.21 -41.88
CA TYR A 542 -40.38 -1.40 -42.54
C TYR A 542 -41.80 -1.95 -42.31
N TRP A 543 -41.91 -3.26 -42.04
CA TRP A 543 -43.17 -3.91 -41.68
C TRP A 543 -43.71 -3.48 -40.32
N VAL A 544 -42.84 -3.17 -39.35
CA VAL A 544 -43.23 -2.64 -38.04
C VAL A 544 -43.66 -1.19 -38.17
N THR A 545 -42.86 -0.36 -38.86
CA THR A 545 -43.21 1.05 -39.12
C THR A 545 -44.50 1.21 -39.92
N PHE A 546 -44.73 0.33 -40.91
CA PHE A 546 -45.99 0.29 -41.66
C PHE A 546 -47.18 -0.11 -40.77
N LYS A 547 -47.02 -1.13 -39.92
CA LYS A 547 -48.06 -1.54 -38.96
C LYS A 547 -48.39 -0.44 -37.96
N GLU A 548 -47.41 0.30 -37.46
CA GLU A 548 -47.61 1.43 -36.56
C GLU A 548 -48.35 2.58 -37.26
N ALA A 549 -47.92 2.95 -38.47
CA ALA A 549 -48.59 3.98 -39.27
C ALA A 549 -50.07 3.63 -39.57
N LEU A 550 -50.33 2.37 -39.94
CA LEU A 550 -51.69 1.85 -40.15
C LEU A 550 -52.52 1.93 -38.87
N THR A 551 -51.94 1.59 -37.72
CA THR A 551 -52.62 1.62 -36.42
C THR A 551 -53.03 3.04 -36.04
N VAL A 552 -52.12 4.01 -36.21
CA VAL A 552 -52.39 5.43 -35.95
C VAL A 552 -53.48 5.97 -36.89
N THR A 553 -53.41 5.66 -38.19
CA THR A 553 -54.47 6.09 -39.13
C THR A 553 -55.82 5.47 -38.80
N THR A 554 -55.84 4.19 -38.42
CA THR A 554 -57.09 3.51 -38.02
C THR A 554 -57.69 4.14 -36.78
N GLN A 555 -56.86 4.52 -35.78
CA GLN A 555 -57.31 5.24 -34.59
C GLN A 555 -57.86 6.64 -34.93
N ILE A 556 -57.19 7.39 -35.80
CA ILE A 556 -57.67 8.71 -36.25
C ILE A 556 -59.02 8.59 -36.97
N ILE A 557 -59.17 7.59 -37.85
CA ILE A 557 -60.44 7.33 -38.56
C ILE A 557 -61.54 6.95 -37.57
N ALA A 558 -61.24 6.10 -36.58
CA ALA A 558 -62.20 5.71 -35.55
C ALA A 558 -62.65 6.92 -34.71
N PHE A 559 -61.72 7.79 -34.30
CA PHE A 559 -62.04 9.03 -33.60
C PHE A 559 -62.91 9.97 -34.45
N TYR A 560 -62.58 10.12 -35.74
CA TYR A 560 -63.37 10.92 -36.67
C TYR A 560 -64.81 10.38 -36.79
N LEU A 561 -64.97 9.07 -36.97
CA LEU A 561 -66.30 8.44 -37.07
C LEU A 561 -67.12 8.58 -35.79
N ILE A 562 -66.49 8.49 -34.61
CA ILE A 562 -67.16 8.71 -33.32
C ILE A 562 -67.65 10.16 -33.22
N ILE A 563 -66.83 11.13 -33.63
CA ILE A 563 -67.19 12.56 -33.63
C ILE A 563 -68.31 12.84 -34.64
N ASP A 564 -68.22 12.32 -35.86
CA ASP A 564 -69.24 12.47 -36.90
C ASP A 564 -70.60 11.92 -36.45
N GLN A 565 -70.60 10.74 -35.83
CA GLN A 565 -71.80 10.09 -35.29
C GLN A 565 -72.39 10.82 -34.06
N ALA A 566 -71.58 11.57 -33.32
CA ALA A 566 -72.03 12.41 -32.21
C ALA A 566 -72.61 13.76 -32.69
N ILE A 567 -72.17 14.27 -33.84
CA ILE A 567 -72.67 15.52 -34.45
C ILE A 567 -73.92 15.27 -35.31
N SER A 568 -74.09 14.06 -35.86
CA SER A 568 -75.25 13.70 -36.71
C SER A 568 -76.52 13.27 -35.94
N LYS A 569 -76.56 13.45 -34.62
CA LYS A 569 -77.73 13.25 -33.75
C LYS A 569 -78.14 14.59 -33.14
#